data_AF-A0A5B6Z474-F1
#
_entry.id   AF-A0A5B6Z474-F1
#
_cell.length_a   1.000
_cell.length_b   1.000
_cell.length_c   1.000
_cell.angle_alpha   90.00
_cell.angle_beta   90.00
_cell.angle_gamma   90.00
#
_symmetry.space_group_name_H-M   'P 1'
#
loop_
_entity.id
_entity.type
_entity.pdbx_description
1 polymer ?
#
loop_
_entity_poly.entity_id
_entity_poly.type
_entity_poly.pdbx_seq_one_letter_code
_entity_poly.pdbx_strand_id
1 'polypeptide(L)'
;EAILGHKFHQVRVNLPNGDMVGHTGDIEATIVACKAADDAVKMILDAIEEVGGIYVVTADHGNAEDMVKRNKKGEPLLDKNGNIQILTSHTLHPVPIAIGGPGLLAPGVRFRKDVPHGGLANVAATVTNLHGFEAPSDYEPTLIEVIDN
;
A
#
# COMPACT_ATOMS: atom_id res chain seq x y z
N GLU A 1 -2.15 20.36 -5.71
CA GLU A 1 -3.06 21.35 -5.11
C GLU A 1 -3.61 20.91 -3.75
N ALA A 2 -4.23 19.74 -3.62
CA ALA A 2 -4.83 19.32 -2.34
C ALA A 2 -3.84 19.28 -1.17
N ILE A 3 -2.62 18.77 -1.41
CA ILE A 3 -1.53 18.71 -0.42
C ILE A 3 -0.93 20.10 -0.21
N LEU A 4 -0.29 20.66 -1.24
CA LEU A 4 0.41 21.96 -1.20
C LEU A 4 -0.49 23.15 -0.79
N GLY A 5 -1.80 23.05 -1.00
CA GLY A 5 -2.74 24.12 -0.68
C GLY A 5 -3.19 24.14 0.77
N HIS A 6 -2.81 23.15 1.60
CA HIS A 6 -3.19 23.05 3.02
C HIS A 6 -4.70 23.15 3.30
N LYS A 7 -5.54 22.78 2.33
CA LYS A 7 -7.01 22.88 2.44
C LYS A 7 -7.65 21.72 3.22
N PHE A 8 -6.93 20.61 3.36
CA PHE A 8 -7.45 19.37 3.92
C PHE A 8 -6.51 18.81 4.98
N HIS A 9 -7.07 18.28 6.07
CA HIS A 9 -6.30 17.54 7.08
C HIS A 9 -5.89 16.15 6.58
N GLN A 10 -6.66 15.57 5.65
CA GLN A 10 -6.40 14.25 5.07
C GLN A 10 -6.65 14.28 3.57
N VAL A 11 -5.72 13.73 2.79
CA VAL A 11 -5.87 13.49 1.35
C VAL A 11 -5.74 11.99 1.10
N ARG A 12 -6.71 11.40 0.40
CA ARG A 12 -6.73 9.97 0.08
C ARG A 12 -6.86 9.78 -1.43
N VAL A 13 -6.03 8.91 -1.99
CA VAL A 13 -5.96 8.62 -3.42
C VAL A 13 -5.78 7.12 -3.65
N ASN A 14 -6.34 6.59 -4.74
CA ASN A 14 -6.11 5.24 -5.24
C ASN A 14 -5.40 5.35 -6.60
N LEU A 15 -4.34 4.56 -6.78
CA LEU A 15 -3.63 4.43 -8.06
C LEU A 15 -4.00 3.08 -8.69
N PRO A 16 -4.84 3.05 -9.74
CA PRO A 16 -5.44 1.81 -10.24
C PRO A 16 -4.51 1.00 -11.14
N ASN A 17 -3.34 1.53 -11.48
CA ASN A 17 -2.49 1.06 -12.57
C ASN A 17 -2.15 -0.43 -12.46
N GLY A 18 -1.63 -0.87 -11.30
CA GLY A 18 -1.19 -2.26 -11.10
C GLY A 18 -2.35 -3.26 -11.22
N ASP A 19 -3.52 -2.92 -10.70
CA ASP A 19 -4.68 -3.82 -10.72
C ASP A 19 -5.35 -3.87 -12.10
N MET A 20 -5.73 -2.71 -12.63
CA MET A 20 -6.47 -2.62 -13.87
C MET A 20 -5.68 -3.15 -15.06
N VAL A 21 -4.36 -2.92 -15.09
CA VAL A 21 -3.50 -3.47 -16.14
C VAL A 21 -3.13 -4.92 -15.85
N GLY A 22 -2.96 -5.31 -14.58
CA GLY A 22 -2.81 -6.71 -14.18
C GLY A 22 -3.94 -7.62 -14.67
N HIS A 23 -5.18 -7.14 -14.60
CA HIS A 23 -6.36 -7.83 -15.13
C HIS A 23 -6.33 -8.10 -16.65
N THR A 24 -5.50 -7.38 -17.41
CA THR A 24 -5.34 -7.65 -18.86
C THR A 24 -4.50 -8.90 -19.14
N GLY A 25 -3.64 -9.28 -18.19
CA GLY A 25 -2.68 -10.38 -18.37
C GLY A 25 -1.45 -10.03 -19.21
N ASP A 26 -1.31 -8.78 -19.67
CA ASP A 26 -0.13 -8.32 -20.39
C ASP A 26 0.97 -7.93 -19.40
N ILE A 27 1.99 -8.77 -19.28
CA ILE A 27 3.10 -8.59 -18.33
C ILE A 27 3.88 -7.29 -18.60
N GLU A 28 4.16 -6.98 -19.86
CA GLU A 28 4.93 -5.79 -20.22
C GLU A 28 4.13 -4.52 -19.95
N ALA A 29 2.83 -4.53 -20.27
CA ALA A 29 1.94 -3.43 -19.92
C ALA A 29 1.84 -3.25 -18.39
N THR A 30 1.73 -4.33 -17.62
CA THR A 30 1.68 -4.28 -16.15
C THR A 30 2.97 -3.70 -15.58
N ILE A 31 4.14 -4.04 -16.13
CA ILE A 31 5.42 -3.44 -15.73
C ILE A 31 5.41 -1.92 -15.95
N VAL A 32 4.93 -1.46 -17.10
CA VAL A 32 4.81 -0.01 -17.40
C VAL A 32 3.81 0.65 -16.45
N ALA A 33 2.70 -0.02 -16.15
CA ALA A 33 1.68 0.47 -15.23
C ALA A 33 2.24 0.65 -13.80
N CYS A 34 3.01 -0.32 -13.31
CA CYS A 34 3.68 -0.24 -12.01
C CYS A 34 4.71 0.89 -11.95
N LYS A 35 5.48 1.12 -13.02
CA LYS A 35 6.42 2.26 -13.09
C LYS A 35 5.70 3.61 -13.01
N ALA A 36 4.59 3.76 -13.73
CA ALA A 36 3.78 4.97 -13.67
C ALA A 36 3.17 5.20 -12.28
N ALA A 37 2.78 4.13 -11.58
CA ALA A 37 2.31 4.23 -10.20
C ALA A 37 3.45 4.65 -9.25
N ASP A 38 4.65 4.10 -9.41
CA ASP A 38 5.84 4.46 -8.62
C ASP A 38 6.19 5.94 -8.79
N ASP A 39 6.22 6.44 -10.03
CA ASP A 39 6.44 7.87 -10.33
C ASP A 39 5.38 8.76 -9.66
N ALA A 40 4.10 8.34 -9.70
CA ALA A 40 3.02 9.08 -9.05
C ALA A 40 3.14 9.07 -7.52
N VAL A 41 3.52 7.93 -6.91
CA VAL A 41 3.81 7.86 -5.47
C VAL A 41 4.94 8.80 -5.13
N LYS A 42 6.04 8.80 -5.89
CA LYS A 42 7.15 9.73 -5.68
C LYS A 42 6.69 11.19 -5.69
N MET A 43 5.91 11.60 -6.69
CA MET A 43 5.37 12.96 -6.78
C MET A 43 4.52 13.34 -5.56
N ILE A 44 3.73 12.39 -5.03
CA ILE A 44 2.91 12.60 -3.83
C ILE A 44 3.81 12.74 -2.59
N LEU A 45 4.80 11.85 -2.43
CA LEU A 45 5.71 11.89 -1.28
C LEU A 45 6.57 13.16 -1.28
N ASP A 46 7.05 13.61 -2.43
CA ASP A 46 7.80 14.87 -2.56
C ASP A 46 6.95 16.07 -2.10
N ALA A 47 5.64 16.08 -2.45
CA ALA A 47 4.73 17.13 -1.97
C ALA A 47 4.42 17.03 -0.46
N ILE A 48 4.40 15.82 0.10
CA ILE A 48 4.21 15.60 1.55
C ILE A 48 5.45 16.09 2.32
N GLU A 49 6.64 15.87 1.76
CA GLU A 49 7.90 16.36 2.31
C GLU A 49 7.91 17.90 2.38
N GLU A 50 7.47 18.57 1.31
CA GLU A 50 7.41 20.03 1.22
C GLU A 50 6.50 20.66 2.30
N VAL A 51 5.35 20.04 2.57
CA VAL A 51 4.39 20.55 3.56
C VAL A 51 4.67 20.06 4.99
N GLY A 52 5.73 19.26 5.18
CA GLY A 52 6.06 18.66 6.47
C GLY A 52 5.00 17.70 7.00
N GLY A 53 4.35 16.94 6.10
CA GLY A 53 3.23 16.05 6.43
C GLY A 53 3.65 14.63 6.80
N ILE A 54 2.64 13.77 6.97
CA ILE A 54 2.77 12.33 7.17
C ILE A 54 2.17 11.60 5.98
N TYR A 55 2.83 10.54 5.50
CA TYR A 55 2.26 9.62 4.51
C TYR A 55 1.98 8.24 5.11
N VAL A 56 0.94 7.60 4.58
CA VAL A 56 0.68 6.16 4.72
C VAL A 56 0.43 5.60 3.33
N VAL A 57 1.28 4.68 2.88
CA VAL A 57 1.16 3.99 1.58
C VAL A 57 0.83 2.53 1.85
N THR A 58 -0.23 2.02 1.23
CA THR A 58 -0.66 0.62 1.30
C THR A 58 -1.39 0.20 0.03
N ALA A 59 -1.76 -1.07 -0.08
CA ALA A 59 -2.63 -1.60 -1.12
C ALA A 59 -3.84 -2.30 -0.48
N ASP A 60 -4.93 -2.44 -1.21
CA ASP A 60 -6.14 -3.15 -0.80
C ASP A 60 -6.07 -4.66 -1.11
N HIS A 61 -5.32 -5.05 -2.14
CA HIS A 61 -4.99 -6.45 -2.43
C HIS A 61 -3.77 -6.55 -3.37
N GLY A 62 -3.34 -7.78 -3.65
CA GLY A 62 -2.35 -8.08 -4.70
C GLY A 62 -2.99 -8.35 -6.07
N ASN A 63 -2.19 -8.18 -7.13
CA ASN A 63 -2.48 -8.52 -8.52
C ASN A 63 -1.15 -8.57 -9.30
N ALA A 64 -0.54 -7.41 -9.53
CA ALA A 64 0.62 -7.23 -10.42
C ALA A 64 1.89 -7.97 -10.00
N GLU A 65 2.00 -8.41 -8.75
CA GLU A 65 3.19 -9.10 -8.23
C GLU A 65 3.28 -10.58 -8.66
N ASP A 66 2.18 -11.19 -9.11
CA ASP A 66 2.23 -12.53 -9.72
C ASP A 66 1.28 -12.63 -10.92
N MET A 67 1.83 -12.48 -12.12
CA MET A 67 1.08 -12.53 -13.38
C MET A 67 0.95 -13.96 -13.96
N VAL A 68 1.30 -14.98 -13.17
CA VAL A 68 1.43 -16.37 -13.63
C VAL A 68 0.61 -17.30 -12.75
N LYS A 69 -0.21 -18.17 -13.36
CA LYS A 69 -0.90 -19.23 -12.61
C LYS A 69 0.10 -20.27 -12.13
N ARG A 70 0.01 -20.65 -10.85
CA ARG A 70 0.92 -21.62 -10.23
C ARG A 70 0.17 -22.83 -9.68
N ASN A 71 0.85 -23.98 -9.65
CA ASN A 71 0.35 -25.16 -8.95
C ASN A 71 0.57 -25.06 -7.43
N LYS A 72 0.14 -26.07 -6.67
CA LYS A 72 0.32 -26.11 -5.20
C LYS A 72 1.78 -26.12 -4.72
N LYS A 73 2.74 -26.40 -5.62
CA LYS A 73 4.18 -26.34 -5.34
C LYS A 73 4.81 -24.99 -5.72
N GLY A 74 4.03 -24.04 -6.25
CA GLY A 74 4.50 -22.73 -6.71
C GLY A 74 5.07 -22.71 -8.14
N GLU A 75 4.98 -23.83 -8.87
CA GLU A 75 5.52 -23.95 -10.23
C GLU A 75 4.52 -23.37 -11.25
N PRO A 76 4.98 -22.65 -12.29
CA PRO A 76 4.12 -22.15 -13.36
C PRO A 76 3.30 -23.26 -14.02
N LEU A 77 2.00 -23.02 -14.21
CA LEU A 77 1.15 -23.86 -15.02
C LEU A 77 1.38 -23.57 -16.49
N LEU A 78 1.46 -24.63 -17.30
CA LEU A 78 1.58 -24.53 -18.74
C LEU A 78 0.25 -24.87 -19.43
N ASP A 79 0.00 -24.26 -20.57
CA ASP A 79 -1.08 -24.65 -21.47
C ASP A 79 -0.70 -25.91 -22.27
N LYS A 80 -1.62 -26.38 -23.12
CA LYS A 80 -1.40 -27.56 -23.98
C LYS A 80 -0.24 -27.42 -24.98
N ASN A 81 0.21 -26.20 -25.24
CA ASN A 81 1.30 -25.89 -26.17
C ASN A 81 2.63 -25.66 -25.42
N GLY A 82 2.63 -25.76 -24.09
CA GLY A 82 3.81 -25.49 -23.26
C GLY A 82 4.02 -24.02 -22.90
N ASN A 83 3.08 -23.12 -23.18
CA ASN A 83 3.18 -21.71 -22.80
C ASN A 83 2.70 -21.50 -21.37
N ILE A 84 3.22 -20.45 -20.71
CA ILE A 84 2.77 -20.07 -19.37
C ILE A 84 1.30 -19.66 -19.37
N GLN A 85 0.52 -20.17 -18.41
CA GLN A 85 -0.83 -19.69 -18.17
C GLN A 85 -0.80 -18.39 -17.36
N ILE A 86 -1.29 -17.32 -17.97
CA ILE A 86 -1.37 -16.00 -17.36
C ILE A 86 -2.43 -15.94 -16.26
N LEU A 87 -2.11 -15.29 -15.14
CA LEU A 87 -3.04 -14.94 -14.08
C LEU A 87 -3.60 -13.53 -14.34
N THR A 88 -4.93 -13.42 -14.32
CA THR A 88 -5.66 -12.15 -14.52
C THR A 88 -6.56 -11.83 -13.33
N SER A 89 -6.38 -12.51 -12.20
CA SER A 89 -7.17 -12.31 -10.97
C SER A 89 -6.26 -11.78 -9.87
N HIS A 90 -6.87 -11.30 -8.79
CA HIS A 90 -6.13 -10.97 -7.58
C HIS A 90 -5.37 -12.18 -7.02
N THR A 91 -4.42 -11.89 -6.16
CA THR A 91 -3.63 -12.89 -5.45
C THR A 91 -4.00 -12.94 -3.96
N LEU A 92 -3.31 -13.82 -3.23
CA LEU A 92 -3.39 -13.92 -1.77
C LEU A 92 -2.12 -13.38 -1.10
N HIS A 93 -1.28 -12.61 -1.81
CA HIS A 93 -0.09 -12.02 -1.23
C HIS A 93 -0.46 -10.95 -0.19
N PRO A 94 0.36 -10.78 0.86
CA PRO A 94 0.22 -9.65 1.76
C PRO A 94 0.49 -8.34 1.02
N VAL A 95 -0.14 -7.27 1.49
CA VAL A 95 0.05 -5.91 0.97
C VAL A 95 1.06 -5.15 1.83
N PRO A 96 1.84 -4.21 1.25
CA PRO A 96 2.76 -3.39 2.03
C PRO A 96 2.00 -2.38 2.89
N ILE A 97 2.65 -1.92 3.96
CA ILE A 97 2.31 -0.67 4.63
C ILE A 97 3.61 0.10 4.89
N ALA A 98 3.67 1.35 4.43
CA ALA A 98 4.79 2.24 4.66
C ALA A 98 4.27 3.54 5.29
N ILE A 99 4.93 3.99 6.35
CA ILE A 99 4.58 5.20 7.11
C ILE A 99 5.84 6.06 7.22
N GLY A 100 5.72 7.37 6.99
CA GLY A 100 6.84 8.29 7.07
C GLY A 100 6.45 9.75 6.83
N GLY A 101 7.45 10.58 6.56
CA GLY A 101 7.31 12.02 6.30
C GLY A 101 7.78 12.90 7.47
N PRO A 102 8.02 14.20 7.24
CA PRO A 102 8.61 15.09 8.26
C PRO A 102 7.65 15.41 9.41
N GLY A 103 6.35 15.23 9.20
CA GLY A 103 5.34 15.42 10.25
C GLY A 103 5.39 14.36 11.35
N LEU A 104 6.18 13.30 11.16
CA LEU A 104 6.35 12.22 12.13
C LEU A 104 7.35 12.53 13.26
N LEU A 105 7.87 13.76 13.32
CA LEU A 105 8.90 14.16 14.28
C LEU A 105 8.36 14.20 15.72
N ALA A 106 9.05 13.44 16.58
CA ALA A 106 9.03 13.39 18.05
C ALA A 106 7.68 13.65 18.79
N PRO A 107 7.15 12.64 19.51
CA PRO A 107 7.71 11.30 19.67
C PRO A 107 7.63 10.51 18.36
N GLY A 108 8.64 9.68 18.10
CA GLY A 108 8.65 8.84 16.91
C GLY A 108 7.56 7.77 16.99
N VAL A 109 7.35 7.03 15.90
CA VAL A 109 6.52 5.82 15.93
C VAL A 109 7.30 4.63 15.37
N ARG A 110 6.93 3.43 15.79
CA ARG A 110 7.40 2.19 15.17
C ARG A 110 6.27 1.20 15.03
N PHE A 111 6.43 0.23 14.13
CA PHE A 111 5.50 -0.88 14.06
C PHE A 111 5.52 -1.70 15.35
N ARG A 112 4.32 -1.99 15.85
CA ARG A 112 4.08 -2.84 17.00
C ARG A 112 4.51 -4.27 16.71
N LYS A 113 5.18 -4.89 17.68
CA LYS A 113 5.59 -6.30 17.60
C LYS A 113 4.51 -7.27 18.07
N ASP A 114 3.52 -6.77 18.79
CA ASP A 114 2.39 -7.54 19.33
C ASP A 114 1.20 -7.62 18.36
N VAL A 115 1.32 -7.06 17.15
CA VAL A 115 0.33 -7.19 16.05
C VAL A 115 1.00 -7.80 14.79
N PRO A 116 1.55 -9.03 14.85
CA PRO A 116 2.35 -9.61 13.76
C PRO A 116 1.52 -9.99 12.51
N HIS A 117 0.20 -10.01 12.61
CA HIS A 117 -0.73 -10.40 11.54
C HIS A 117 -1.75 -9.31 11.24
N GLY A 118 -1.35 -8.04 11.39
CA GLY A 118 -2.19 -6.90 11.06
C GLY A 118 -2.73 -6.98 9.62
N GLY A 119 -4.00 -6.63 9.45
CA GLY A 119 -4.68 -6.55 8.16
C GLY A 119 -5.17 -5.14 7.85
N LEU A 120 -5.96 -5.02 6.77
CA LEU A 120 -6.47 -3.72 6.30
C LEU A 120 -7.32 -2.98 7.34
N ALA A 121 -8.05 -3.71 8.18
CA ALA A 121 -8.89 -3.11 9.21
C ALA A 121 -8.06 -2.31 10.25
N ASN A 122 -6.82 -2.72 10.53
CA ASN A 122 -5.92 -2.03 11.45
C ASN A 122 -5.45 -0.66 10.90
N VAL A 123 -5.50 -0.45 9.58
CA VAL A 123 -5.06 0.79 8.93
C VAL A 123 -5.92 1.97 9.36
N ALA A 124 -7.22 1.76 9.60
CA ALA A 124 -8.13 2.81 10.03
C ALA A 124 -7.73 3.41 11.39
N ALA A 125 -7.46 2.56 12.39
CA ALA A 125 -6.97 3.00 13.70
C ALA A 125 -5.58 3.66 13.59
N THR A 126 -4.71 3.09 12.75
CA THR A 126 -3.36 3.62 12.49
C THR A 126 -3.41 5.05 11.97
N VAL A 127 -4.21 5.32 10.94
CA VAL A 127 -4.38 6.68 10.38
C VAL A 127 -5.03 7.62 11.39
N THR A 128 -5.98 7.13 12.20
CA THR A 128 -6.64 7.94 13.24
C THR A 128 -5.62 8.42 14.28
N ASN A 129 -4.73 7.53 14.74
CA ASN A 129 -3.67 7.89 15.68
C ASN A 129 -2.63 8.84 15.07
N LEU A 130 -2.27 8.66 13.80
CA LEU A 130 -1.36 9.58 13.10
C LEU A 130 -1.95 11.00 12.95
N HIS A 131 -3.28 11.14 12.95
CA HIS A 131 -3.94 12.44 13.03
C HIS A 131 -3.98 13.03 14.45
N GLY A 132 -3.43 12.36 15.45
CA GLY A 132 -3.42 12.82 16.85
C GLY A 132 -4.71 12.52 17.63
N PHE A 133 -5.56 11.62 17.12
CA PHE A 133 -6.79 11.20 17.81
C PHE A 133 -6.64 9.81 18.44
N GLU A 134 -7.41 9.56 19.50
CA GLU A 134 -7.64 8.21 19.99
C GLU A 134 -8.57 7.47 19.01
N ALA A 135 -8.17 6.26 18.60
CA ALA A 135 -8.99 5.45 17.71
C ALA A 135 -10.21 4.90 18.48
N PRO A 136 -11.39 4.78 17.84
CA PRO A 136 -12.55 4.16 18.47
C PRO A 136 -12.24 2.77 19.03
N SER A 137 -12.80 2.43 20.20
CA SER A 137 -12.50 1.19 20.90
C SER A 137 -12.98 -0.08 20.19
N ASP A 138 -13.87 0.07 19.20
CA ASP A 138 -14.41 -1.01 18.36
C ASP A 138 -13.64 -1.19 17.04
N TYR A 139 -12.57 -0.41 16.81
CA TYR A 139 -11.66 -0.62 15.69
C TYR A 139 -10.64 -1.71 16.02
N GLU A 140 -10.14 -2.38 14.99
CA GLU A 140 -8.94 -3.21 15.14
C GLU A 140 -7.76 -2.35 15.64
N PRO A 141 -6.86 -2.90 16.47
CA PRO A 141 -5.80 -2.13 17.09
C PRO A 141 -4.87 -1.52 16.04
N THR A 142 -4.38 -0.32 16.33
CA THR A 142 -3.36 0.36 15.52
C THR A 142 -2.11 -0.50 15.31
N LEU A 143 -1.47 -0.35 14.16
CA LEU A 143 -0.23 -1.05 13.79
C LEU A 143 1.02 -0.41 14.40
N ILE A 144 0.91 0.78 14.97
CA ILE A 144 2.05 1.57 15.47
C ILE A 144 1.96 1.80 16.97
N GLU A 145 3.12 1.99 17.59
CA GLU A 145 3.25 2.51 18.94
C GLU A 145 4.13 3.76 18.93
N VAL A 146 3.81 4.69 19.82
CA VAL A 146 4.61 5.89 20.05
C VAL A 146 5.85 5.50 20.84
N ILE A 147 7.01 6.03 20.45
CA ILE A 147 8.27 5.83 21.15
C ILE A 147 8.85 7.18 21.58
N ASP A 148 9.18 7.28 22.87
CA ASP A 148 10.03 8.36 23.35
C ASP A 148 11.45 8.09 22.84
N ASN A 149 12.06 9.11 22.22
CA ASN A 149 13.44 9.05 21.74
C ASN A 149 14.44 8.98 22.89
#